data_AF-A0A8C6CJ44-F1
#
_entry.id   AF-A0A8C6CJ44-F1
#
_cell.length_a   1.000
_cell.length_b   1.000
_cell.length_c   1.000
_cell.angle_alpha   90.00
_cell.angle_beta   90.00
_cell.angle_gamma   90.00
#
_symmetry.space_group_name_H-M   'P 1'
#
loop_
_entity.id
_entity.type
_entity.pdbx_description
1 polymer ?
#
loop_
_entity_poly.entity_id
_entity_poly.type
_entity_poly.pdbx_seq_one_letter_code
_entity_poly.pdbx_strand_id
1 'polypeptide(L)'
;MARKLSALEILLIIFIIIVLAVDILLLMLLLEKPPGASFVPECPEIPESERIDCAPGQEVTEDVCRQKYKCCWKPVPDTAIPWCFFPRNWGYEISNWVKNKSAVYAAQLRRLPSPSLFGYDIIDILFTAEHQTSNRFHFKITDFNNMRYEVPHENVKLFDENSEASNLNYHLEVIHKPFSIKIMRASNKRVLLDTSIGPLQFAQQFLQLSMRLPSANVYGLGEHVHQQYHHNMTWKTWPIFTRDATPTEGMINLYGAHTFFLCLEDASGFSFGVFLMNSNAMEVILQPAPAVTYRTIGGILDFYVFLGNTPEQVVQEYLELVGRPFLPPYWSLGFQLSRRNYGGIDGLKNVVNRTREAEIPYDVQYSDIDYMDEKKDFTIDGVAFHGLSDFANELHKNGLKYVIIMNPGILNNSDYQPYVNGSRKRVWIVGDKGSVVGQAYPGWTVFPDFTNPDCTEWWKEQFSEFYKTLEFDGVWIVSCYFR
;
A
#
# COMPACT_ATOMS: atom_id res chain seq x y z
N MET A 1 19.04 55.51 -63.54
CA MET A 1 20.30 54.75 -63.49
C MET A 1 20.18 53.77 -62.33
N ALA A 2 19.78 52.51 -62.59
CA ALA A 2 19.60 51.52 -61.54
C ALA A 2 20.97 50.94 -61.15
N ARG A 3 21.37 51.15 -59.89
CA ARG A 3 22.65 50.65 -59.35
C ARG A 3 22.58 49.12 -59.30
N LYS A 4 23.44 48.43 -60.07
CA LYS A 4 23.55 46.97 -60.02
C LYS A 4 24.15 46.58 -58.66
N LEU A 5 23.39 45.81 -57.87
CA LEU A 5 23.86 45.23 -56.62
C LEU A 5 25.03 44.28 -56.91
N SER A 6 26.09 44.39 -56.11
CA SER A 6 27.23 43.49 -56.14
C SER A 6 26.81 42.09 -55.65
N ALA A 7 27.56 41.06 -56.06
CA ALA A 7 27.29 39.68 -55.63
C ALA A 7 27.27 39.54 -54.10
N LEU A 8 28.10 40.32 -53.39
CA LEU A 8 28.14 40.34 -51.93
C LEU A 8 26.87 40.94 -51.32
N GLU A 9 26.34 42.03 -51.90
CA GLU A 9 25.08 42.64 -51.44
C GLU A 9 23.89 41.69 -51.67
N ILE A 10 23.89 40.93 -52.77
CA ILE A 10 22.87 39.91 -53.05
C ILE A 10 22.95 38.77 -52.02
N LEU A 11 24.15 38.27 -51.73
CA LEU A 11 24.38 37.24 -50.72
C LEU A 11 23.96 37.70 -49.32
N LEU A 12 24.24 38.95 -48.96
CA LEU A 12 23.86 39.51 -47.66
C LEU A 12 22.33 39.65 -47.53
N ILE A 13 21.65 40.06 -48.61
CA ILE A 13 20.19 40.12 -48.65
C ILE A 13 19.58 38.73 -48.51
N ILE A 14 20.11 37.73 -49.21
CA ILE A 14 19.65 36.34 -49.09
C ILE A 14 19.86 35.83 -47.66
N PHE A 15 21.02 36.10 -47.06
CA PHE A 15 21.30 35.68 -45.69
C PHE A 15 20.34 36.33 -44.68
N ILE A 16 20.08 37.64 -44.80
CA ILE A 16 19.13 38.35 -43.93
C ILE A 16 17.72 37.78 -44.09
N ILE A 17 17.28 37.47 -45.31
CA ILE A 17 15.96 36.87 -45.56
C ILE A 17 15.87 35.48 -44.93
N ILE A 18 16.93 34.67 -45.00
CA ILE A 18 16.97 33.33 -44.38
C ILE A 18 16.90 33.46 -42.85
N VAL A 19 17.68 34.36 -42.24
CA VAL A 19 17.65 34.59 -40.79
C VAL A 19 16.26 35.07 -40.35
N LEU A 20 15.64 36.01 -41.08
CA LEU A 20 14.28 36.46 -40.78
C LEU A 20 13.26 35.34 -40.93
N ALA A 21 13.39 34.48 -41.94
CA ALA A 21 12.51 33.33 -42.12
C ALA A 21 12.67 32.31 -40.99
N VAL A 22 13.89 32.08 -40.52
CA VAL A 22 14.19 31.20 -39.37
C VAL A 22 13.65 31.79 -38.08
N ASP A 23 13.82 33.09 -37.84
CA ASP A 23 13.27 33.77 -36.66
C ASP A 23 11.74 33.79 -36.67
N ILE A 24 11.11 34.02 -37.84
CA ILE A 24 9.65 33.91 -37.99
C ILE A 24 9.18 32.48 -37.75
N LEU A 25 9.93 31.47 -38.24
CA LEU A 25 9.61 30.06 -38.01
C LEU A 25 9.76 29.68 -36.53
N LEU A 26 10.81 30.14 -35.86
CA LEU A 26 11.01 29.97 -34.42
C LEU A 26 9.93 30.67 -33.61
N LEU A 27 9.53 31.88 -34.01
CA LEU A 27 8.42 32.62 -33.39
C LEU A 27 7.09 31.91 -33.62
N MET A 28 6.85 31.35 -34.81
CA MET A 28 5.67 30.53 -35.13
C MET A 28 5.66 29.22 -34.35
N LEU A 29 6.81 28.57 -34.14
CA LEU A 29 6.95 27.38 -33.28
C LEU A 29 6.78 27.71 -31.79
N LEU A 30 7.19 28.91 -31.36
CA LEU A 30 6.93 29.44 -30.00
C LEU A 30 5.47 29.90 -29.81
N LEU A 31 4.79 30.32 -30.88
CA LEU A 31 3.39 30.77 -30.90
C LEU A 31 2.40 29.66 -31.30
N GLU A 32 2.89 28.49 -31.73
CA GLU A 32 2.13 27.25 -31.84
C GLU A 32 1.73 26.82 -30.43
N LYS A 33 0.70 27.49 -29.91
CA LYS A 33 -0.15 26.92 -28.87
C LYS A 33 -0.56 25.54 -29.38
N PRO A 34 -0.32 24.45 -28.63
CA PRO A 34 -0.86 23.16 -29.02
C PRO A 34 -2.37 23.32 -29.22
N PRO A 35 -2.94 22.79 -30.32
CA PRO A 35 -4.37 22.83 -30.56
C PRO A 35 -5.04 21.83 -29.62
N GLY A 36 -5.18 22.21 -28.36
CA GLY A 36 -6.01 21.54 -27.38
C GLY A 36 -7.07 22.54 -26.94
N ALA A 37 -8.34 22.20 -27.09
CA ALA A 37 -9.43 22.95 -26.47
C ALA A 37 -9.02 23.25 -25.03
N SER A 38 -8.94 24.54 -24.66
CA SER A 38 -8.56 24.93 -23.31
C SER A 38 -9.53 24.28 -22.35
N PHE A 39 -9.08 23.29 -21.56
CA PHE A 39 -9.93 22.64 -20.57
C PHE A 39 -10.55 23.70 -19.66
N VAL A 40 -11.89 23.73 -19.62
CA VAL A 40 -12.65 24.62 -18.73
C VAL A 40 -13.22 23.77 -17.61
N PRO A 41 -12.83 24.00 -16.35
CA PRO A 41 -13.33 23.21 -15.23
C PRO A 41 -14.81 23.48 -14.97
N GLU A 42 -15.59 22.41 -14.84
CA GLU A 42 -16.99 22.47 -14.38
C GLU A 42 -17.03 22.50 -12.85
N CYS A 43 -17.24 23.70 -12.31
CA CYS A 43 -17.31 23.96 -10.87
C CYS A 43 -18.73 24.32 -10.43
N PRO A 44 -19.67 23.35 -10.38
CA PRO A 44 -20.96 23.57 -9.75
C PRO A 44 -20.77 23.80 -8.23
N GLU A 45 -21.85 24.16 -7.56
CA GLU A 45 -21.87 24.15 -6.09
C GLU A 45 -21.68 22.71 -5.58
N ILE A 46 -20.48 22.43 -5.04
CA ILE A 46 -20.12 21.14 -4.42
C ILE A 46 -20.14 21.32 -2.89
N PRO A 47 -20.93 20.51 -2.16
CA PRO A 47 -20.94 20.54 -0.70
C PRO A 47 -19.54 20.39 -0.12
N GLU A 48 -19.24 21.14 0.94
CA GLU A 48 -17.92 21.14 1.57
C GLU A 48 -17.43 19.74 1.93
N SER A 49 -18.31 18.90 2.48
CA SER A 49 -18.03 17.50 2.85
C SER A 49 -17.69 16.60 1.66
N GLU A 50 -18.08 16.96 0.43
CA GLU A 50 -17.88 16.19 -0.80
C GLU A 50 -16.69 16.65 -1.63
N ARG A 51 -16.02 17.73 -1.23
CA ARG A 51 -14.87 18.24 -1.98
C ARG A 51 -13.73 17.23 -1.95
N ILE A 52 -13.25 16.82 -3.12
CA ILE A 52 -12.06 15.99 -3.26
C ILE A 52 -10.89 16.91 -3.58
N ASP A 53 -9.88 16.89 -2.71
CA ASP A 53 -8.70 17.75 -2.80
C ASP A 53 -7.96 17.56 -4.14
N CYS A 54 -7.72 18.67 -4.84
CA CYS A 54 -7.00 18.70 -6.12
C CYS A 54 -5.51 19.06 -5.95
N ALA A 55 -5.09 19.51 -4.78
CA ALA A 55 -3.72 19.90 -4.48
C ALA A 55 -3.21 19.24 -3.20
N PRO A 56 -3.27 17.90 -3.10
CA PRO A 56 -2.99 17.24 -1.85
C PRO A 56 -1.57 17.50 -1.34
N GLY A 57 -1.48 17.80 -0.04
CA GLY A 57 -0.21 18.10 0.64
C GLY A 57 0.39 19.46 0.29
N GLN A 58 -0.34 20.32 -0.41
CA GLN A 58 0.13 21.66 -0.80
C GLN A 58 -0.90 22.73 -0.45
N GLU A 59 -0.46 23.77 0.25
CA GLU A 59 -1.20 25.02 0.29
C GLU A 59 -1.01 25.75 -1.04
N VAL A 60 -2.11 25.97 -1.77
CA VAL A 60 -2.09 26.63 -3.06
C VAL A 60 -2.91 27.91 -3.06
N THR A 61 -2.51 28.90 -3.84
CA THR A 61 -3.27 30.13 -4.04
C THR A 61 -4.41 29.91 -5.03
N GLU A 62 -5.38 30.84 -5.06
CA GLU A 62 -6.46 30.83 -6.04
C GLU A 62 -5.94 30.77 -7.48
N ASP A 63 -4.93 31.57 -7.80
CA ASP A 63 -4.33 31.60 -9.14
C ASP A 63 -3.70 30.27 -9.51
N VAL A 64 -2.97 29.62 -8.58
CA VAL A 64 -2.40 28.30 -8.83
C VAL A 64 -3.50 27.27 -9.05
N CYS A 65 -4.52 27.24 -8.18
CA CYS A 65 -5.64 26.30 -8.32
C CYS A 65 -6.38 26.48 -9.65
N ARG A 66 -6.79 27.72 -9.99
CA ARG A 66 -7.61 28.00 -11.17
C ARG A 66 -6.81 28.02 -12.48
N GLN A 67 -5.60 28.57 -12.48
CA GLN A 67 -4.83 28.77 -13.71
C GLN A 67 -3.91 27.61 -14.03
N LYS A 68 -3.21 27.07 -13.02
CA LYS A 68 -2.24 25.97 -13.23
C LYS A 68 -2.94 24.61 -13.17
N TYR A 69 -3.65 24.33 -12.08
CA TYR A 69 -4.32 23.02 -11.90
C TYR A 69 -5.66 22.93 -12.62
N LYS A 70 -6.25 24.07 -13.02
CA LYS A 70 -7.60 24.15 -13.59
C LYS A 70 -8.63 23.42 -12.70
N CYS A 71 -8.55 23.66 -11.40
CA CYS A 71 -9.47 23.12 -10.41
C CYS A 71 -10.42 24.21 -9.88
N CYS A 72 -11.38 23.80 -9.07
CA CYS A 72 -12.36 24.68 -8.44
C CYS A 72 -11.78 25.29 -7.17
N TRP A 73 -12.01 26.58 -6.97
CA TRP A 73 -11.55 27.31 -5.79
C TRP A 73 -12.72 27.93 -5.03
N LYS A 74 -12.87 27.58 -3.75
CA LYS A 74 -13.86 28.16 -2.83
C LYS A 74 -13.35 28.06 -1.38
N PRO A 75 -12.75 29.12 -0.82
CA PRO A 75 -12.20 29.08 0.54
C PRO A 75 -13.31 29.01 1.59
N VAL A 76 -13.00 28.38 2.72
CA VAL A 76 -13.90 28.24 3.87
C VAL A 76 -13.13 28.39 5.18
N PRO A 77 -13.77 28.75 6.32
CA PRO A 77 -13.05 29.01 7.58
C PRO A 77 -12.29 27.81 8.14
N ASP A 78 -12.81 26.59 7.94
CA ASP A 78 -12.15 25.35 8.36
C ASP A 78 -11.09 24.96 7.31
N THR A 79 -9.81 25.02 7.70
CA THR A 79 -8.67 24.73 6.83
C THR A 79 -8.51 23.25 6.53
N ALA A 80 -9.22 22.35 7.22
CA ALA A 80 -9.23 20.93 6.88
C ALA A 80 -10.08 20.64 5.63
N ILE A 81 -10.97 21.55 5.24
CA ILE A 81 -11.80 21.42 4.04
C ILE A 81 -11.01 21.95 2.83
N PRO A 82 -10.89 21.18 1.74
CA PRO A 82 -10.16 21.63 0.56
C PRO A 82 -10.72 22.92 -0.04
N TRP A 83 -9.87 23.94 -0.11
CA TRP A 83 -10.17 25.19 -0.83
C TRP A 83 -10.03 25.00 -2.33
N CYS A 84 -9.04 24.20 -2.77
CA CYS A 84 -8.84 23.77 -4.14
C CYS A 84 -9.31 22.31 -4.31
N PHE A 85 -10.34 22.08 -5.13
CA PHE A 85 -10.95 20.77 -5.29
C PHE A 85 -11.27 20.45 -6.75
N PHE A 86 -11.39 19.16 -7.06
CA PHE A 86 -11.61 18.70 -8.43
C PHE A 86 -12.94 19.19 -9.03
N PRO A 87 -12.97 19.59 -10.30
CA PRO A 87 -14.20 19.84 -11.05
C PRO A 87 -14.90 18.54 -11.43
N ARG A 88 -16.18 18.62 -11.83
CA ARG A 88 -16.99 17.44 -12.20
C ARG A 88 -16.60 16.80 -13.54
N ASN A 89 -15.94 17.53 -14.43
CA ASN A 89 -15.57 17.06 -15.77
C ASN A 89 -14.13 16.51 -15.88
N TRP A 90 -13.59 15.97 -14.78
CA TRP A 90 -12.26 15.34 -14.73
C TRP A 90 -12.39 13.80 -14.66
N GLY A 91 -11.41 13.09 -15.23
CA GLY A 91 -11.29 11.64 -15.10
C GLY A 91 -11.19 10.97 -16.45
N TYR A 92 -11.91 9.87 -16.62
CA TYR A 92 -11.89 9.05 -17.83
C TYR A 92 -13.31 8.95 -18.43
N GLU A 93 -13.43 8.47 -19.65
CA GLU A 93 -14.70 8.05 -20.25
C GLU A 93 -14.55 6.65 -20.87
N ILE A 94 -15.64 5.89 -20.92
CA ILE A 94 -15.63 4.61 -21.63
C ILE A 94 -15.49 4.87 -23.13
N SER A 95 -14.41 4.38 -23.73
CA SER A 95 -14.17 4.49 -25.17
C SER A 95 -14.68 3.27 -25.93
N ASN A 96 -14.52 2.07 -25.37
CA ASN A 96 -14.97 0.82 -25.98
C ASN A 96 -15.22 -0.27 -24.93
N TRP A 97 -16.11 -1.21 -25.25
CA TRP A 97 -16.31 -2.43 -24.45
C TRP A 97 -15.50 -3.58 -25.07
N VAL A 98 -14.61 -4.17 -24.27
CA VAL A 98 -13.67 -5.23 -24.71
C VAL A 98 -14.26 -6.62 -24.50
N LYS A 99 -14.92 -6.84 -23.35
CA LYS A 99 -15.62 -8.08 -23.01
C LYS A 99 -16.93 -7.76 -22.30
N ASN A 100 -17.96 -8.52 -22.64
CA ASN A 100 -19.27 -8.48 -21.99
C ASN A 100 -19.80 -9.90 -21.82
N LYS A 101 -19.11 -10.71 -21.00
CA LYS A 101 -19.61 -12.02 -20.57
C LYS A 101 -20.24 -11.86 -19.17
N SER A 102 -21.19 -12.71 -18.80
CA SER A 102 -21.96 -12.55 -17.55
C SER A 102 -21.09 -12.46 -16.29
N ALA A 103 -19.97 -13.20 -16.23
CA ALA A 103 -19.08 -13.20 -15.07
C ALA A 103 -18.01 -12.09 -15.09
N VAL A 104 -17.60 -11.63 -16.29
CA VAL A 104 -16.46 -10.72 -16.48
C VAL A 104 -16.80 -9.63 -17.49
N TYR A 105 -16.66 -8.39 -17.04
CA TYR A 105 -16.87 -7.17 -17.81
C TYR A 105 -15.52 -6.48 -18.01
N ALA A 106 -15.23 -6.02 -19.22
CA ALA A 106 -14.02 -5.25 -19.49
C ALA A 106 -14.34 -4.05 -20.39
N ALA A 107 -13.94 -2.86 -19.96
CA ALA A 107 -14.13 -1.60 -20.69
C ALA A 107 -12.79 -0.87 -20.81
N GLN A 108 -12.46 -0.47 -22.03
CA GLN A 108 -11.37 0.46 -22.27
C GLN A 108 -11.85 1.86 -21.88
N LEU A 109 -11.06 2.55 -21.06
CA LEU A 109 -11.32 3.92 -20.65
C LEU A 109 -10.26 4.85 -21.23
N ARG A 110 -10.67 6.01 -21.71
CA ARG A 110 -9.80 7.05 -22.24
C ARG A 110 -9.85 8.29 -21.37
N ARG A 111 -8.70 8.86 -21.06
CA ARG A 111 -8.57 10.05 -20.21
C ARG A 111 -9.24 11.26 -20.85
N LEU A 112 -10.07 11.97 -20.09
CA LEU A 112 -10.66 13.23 -20.51
C LEU A 112 -9.57 14.33 -20.60
N PRO A 113 -9.70 15.30 -21.53
CA PRO A 113 -8.71 16.33 -21.74
C PRO A 113 -8.66 17.29 -20.55
N SER A 114 -7.82 16.98 -19.56
CA SER A 114 -7.58 17.76 -18.33
C SER A 114 -6.06 17.93 -18.11
N PRO A 115 -5.60 18.95 -17.35
CA PRO A 115 -4.18 19.11 -17.04
C PRO A 115 -3.59 17.89 -16.33
N SER A 116 -2.27 17.73 -16.43
CA SER A 116 -1.53 16.78 -15.62
C SER A 116 -1.20 17.40 -14.25
N LEU A 117 -1.46 16.67 -13.15
CA LEU A 117 -1.09 17.12 -11.80
C LEU A 117 0.31 16.61 -11.40
N PHE A 118 0.59 15.34 -11.66
CA PHE A 118 1.83 14.66 -11.20
C PHE A 118 2.70 14.12 -12.35
N GLY A 119 2.37 14.42 -13.61
CA GLY A 119 3.09 13.95 -14.80
C GLY A 119 2.77 12.51 -15.17
N TYR A 120 3.14 12.11 -16.40
CA TYR A 120 3.03 10.73 -16.89
C TYR A 120 1.65 10.09 -16.72
N ASP A 121 0.59 10.84 -17.01
CA ASP A 121 -0.78 10.31 -17.05
C ASP A 121 -0.93 9.20 -18.10
N ILE A 122 -1.62 8.12 -17.74
CA ILE A 122 -1.91 7.03 -18.66
C ILE A 122 -3.20 7.37 -19.42
N ILE A 123 -3.08 7.51 -20.75
CA ILE A 123 -4.19 7.98 -21.59
C ILE A 123 -5.27 6.91 -21.75
N ASP A 124 -4.86 5.66 -22.00
CA ASP A 124 -5.76 4.53 -22.25
C ASP A 124 -5.54 3.48 -21.15
N ILE A 125 -6.58 3.23 -20.36
CA ILE A 125 -6.58 2.26 -19.25
C ILE A 125 -7.67 1.21 -19.48
N LEU A 126 -7.56 0.08 -18.79
CA LEU A 126 -8.52 -1.01 -18.84
C LEU A 126 -9.20 -1.16 -17.48
N PHE A 127 -10.52 -1.01 -17.44
CA PHE A 127 -11.33 -1.45 -16.31
C PHE A 127 -11.79 -2.89 -16.54
N THR A 128 -11.50 -3.77 -15.59
CA THR A 128 -11.95 -5.16 -15.58
C THR A 128 -12.73 -5.40 -14.30
N ALA A 129 -13.92 -5.98 -14.40
CA ALA A 129 -14.77 -6.34 -13.26
C ALA A 129 -15.15 -7.81 -13.32
N GLU A 130 -15.12 -8.48 -12.18
CA GLU A 130 -15.35 -9.91 -12.00
C GLU A 130 -16.38 -10.13 -10.89
N HIS A 131 -17.44 -10.87 -11.23
CA HIS A 131 -18.43 -11.33 -10.27
C HIS A 131 -17.97 -12.64 -9.63
N GLN A 132 -17.02 -12.54 -8.69
CA GLN A 132 -16.32 -13.73 -8.18
C GLN A 132 -17.20 -14.66 -7.36
N THR A 133 -18.00 -14.12 -6.44
CA THR A 133 -18.97 -14.89 -5.65
C THR A 133 -20.25 -14.08 -5.47
N SER A 134 -21.28 -14.67 -4.85
CA SER A 134 -22.51 -13.96 -4.48
C SER A 134 -22.27 -12.78 -3.52
N ASN A 135 -21.16 -12.79 -2.77
CA ASN A 135 -20.80 -11.79 -1.76
C ASN A 135 -19.52 -11.01 -2.08
N ARG A 136 -18.74 -11.42 -3.08
CA ARG A 136 -17.46 -10.78 -3.42
C ARG A 136 -17.47 -10.30 -4.86
N PHE A 137 -17.33 -8.98 -5.00
CA PHE A 137 -17.10 -8.30 -6.27
C PHE A 137 -15.64 -7.88 -6.35
N HIS A 138 -15.01 -8.09 -7.49
CA HIS A 138 -13.64 -7.66 -7.74
C HIS A 138 -13.64 -6.74 -8.97
N PHE A 139 -12.90 -5.65 -8.90
CA PHE A 139 -12.59 -4.85 -10.08
C PHE A 139 -11.17 -4.33 -10.02
N LYS A 140 -10.51 -4.24 -11.17
CA LYS A 140 -9.21 -3.62 -11.30
C LYS A 140 -9.12 -2.67 -12.47
N ILE A 141 -8.24 -1.69 -12.33
CA ILE A 141 -7.91 -0.69 -13.34
C ILE A 141 -6.42 -0.81 -13.65
N THR A 142 -6.10 -1.19 -14.88
CA THR A 142 -4.72 -1.39 -15.36
C THR A 142 -4.38 -0.47 -16.53
N ASP A 143 -3.10 -0.32 -16.84
CA ASP A 143 -2.70 0.30 -18.10
C ASP A 143 -3.07 -0.64 -19.25
N PHE A 144 -3.69 -0.10 -20.31
CA PHE A 144 -4.16 -0.89 -21.44
C PHE A 144 -3.00 -1.41 -22.31
N ASN A 145 -1.89 -0.66 -22.38
CA ASN A 145 -0.78 -0.91 -23.29
C ASN A 145 0.44 -1.53 -22.59
N ASN A 146 0.57 -1.36 -21.28
CA ASN A 146 1.75 -1.79 -20.53
C ASN A 146 1.39 -2.63 -19.31
N MET A 147 2.20 -3.66 -19.04
CA MET A 147 2.12 -4.36 -17.77
C MET A 147 2.65 -3.45 -16.66
N ARG A 148 1.93 -3.42 -15.54
CA ARG A 148 2.33 -2.71 -14.32
C ARG A 148 2.53 -3.72 -13.21
N TYR A 149 3.21 -3.29 -12.15
CA TYR A 149 3.35 -4.10 -10.95
C TYR A 149 1.98 -4.43 -10.36
N GLU A 150 1.69 -5.72 -10.21
CA GLU A 150 0.57 -6.29 -9.47
C GLU A 150 1.15 -7.08 -8.29
N VAL A 151 0.46 -7.08 -7.14
CA VAL A 151 0.98 -7.74 -5.93
C VAL A 151 0.96 -9.26 -6.15
N PRO A 152 2.11 -9.97 -6.07
CA PRO A 152 2.16 -11.43 -6.22
C PRO A 152 1.74 -12.12 -4.91
N HIS A 153 0.47 -11.96 -4.52
CA HIS A 153 -0.07 -12.44 -3.26
C HIS A 153 -0.20 -13.98 -3.26
N GLU A 154 0.26 -14.64 -2.21
CA GLU A 154 0.41 -16.10 -2.14
C GLU A 154 -0.92 -16.88 -2.05
N ASN A 155 -1.92 -16.31 -1.36
CA ASN A 155 -3.23 -16.94 -1.20
C ASN A 155 -4.27 -16.55 -2.26
N VAL A 156 -4.16 -15.35 -2.85
CA VAL A 156 -5.15 -14.86 -3.82
C VAL A 156 -4.90 -15.50 -5.17
N LYS A 157 -5.87 -16.29 -5.62
CA LYS A 157 -5.80 -17.01 -6.89
C LYS A 157 -6.46 -16.20 -8.01
N LEU A 158 -5.99 -16.42 -9.24
CA LEU A 158 -6.67 -15.92 -10.44
C LEU A 158 -8.09 -16.49 -10.50
N PHE A 159 -9.04 -15.63 -10.88
CA PHE A 159 -10.43 -16.02 -11.04
C PHE A 159 -10.61 -16.89 -12.30
N ASP A 160 -11.40 -17.96 -12.19
CA ASP A 160 -11.80 -18.75 -13.35
C ASP A 160 -12.95 -18.04 -14.08
N GLU A 161 -12.67 -17.45 -15.25
CA GLU A 161 -13.67 -16.73 -16.06
C GLU A 161 -14.87 -17.62 -16.48
N ASN A 162 -14.76 -18.95 -16.38
CA ASN A 162 -15.86 -19.87 -16.66
C ASN A 162 -16.79 -20.11 -15.47
N SER A 163 -16.38 -19.68 -14.27
CA SER A 163 -17.22 -19.77 -13.09
C SER A 163 -18.22 -18.61 -13.06
N GLU A 164 -19.50 -18.92 -13.24
CA GLU A 164 -20.57 -17.92 -13.11
C GLU A 164 -21.16 -17.96 -11.70
N ALA A 165 -20.96 -16.89 -10.93
CA ALA A 165 -21.67 -16.70 -9.68
C ALA A 165 -23.16 -16.41 -9.96
N SER A 166 -24.05 -17.22 -9.40
CA SER A 166 -25.50 -16.98 -9.45
C SER A 166 -25.97 -16.31 -8.16
N ASN A 167 -27.14 -15.66 -8.22
CA ASN A 167 -27.77 -15.00 -7.05
C ASN A 167 -26.87 -13.98 -6.35
N LEU A 168 -26.33 -13.04 -7.12
CA LEU A 168 -25.49 -11.97 -6.58
C LEU A 168 -26.26 -11.13 -5.56
N ASN A 169 -25.66 -10.90 -4.40
CA ASN A 169 -26.20 -10.01 -3.36
C ASN A 169 -25.92 -8.52 -3.64
N TYR A 170 -25.37 -8.22 -4.82
CA TYR A 170 -25.02 -6.89 -5.25
C TYR A 170 -25.36 -6.64 -6.72
N HIS A 171 -25.46 -5.37 -7.09
CA HIS A 171 -25.60 -4.88 -8.45
C HIS A 171 -24.52 -3.84 -8.75
N LEU A 172 -23.97 -3.92 -9.96
CA LEU A 172 -23.03 -2.93 -10.50
C LEU A 172 -23.78 -2.00 -11.45
N GLU A 173 -23.65 -0.69 -11.24
CA GLU A 173 -24.01 0.34 -12.22
C GLU A 173 -22.72 1.01 -12.69
N VAL A 174 -22.55 1.11 -14.01
CA VAL A 174 -21.40 1.76 -14.63
C VAL A 174 -21.87 3.03 -15.33
N ILE A 175 -21.28 4.16 -14.96
CA ILE A 175 -21.53 5.46 -15.56
C ILE A 175 -20.42 5.73 -16.57
N HIS A 176 -20.77 6.18 -17.78
CA HIS A 176 -19.85 6.23 -18.90
C HIS A 176 -18.93 7.46 -18.93
N LYS A 177 -19.44 8.65 -18.58
CA LYS A 177 -18.72 9.93 -18.72
C LYS A 177 -19.17 10.96 -17.67
N PRO A 178 -18.25 11.44 -16.81
CA PRO A 178 -17.01 10.77 -16.45
C PRO A 178 -17.27 9.34 -15.96
N PHE A 179 -16.30 8.46 -16.15
CA PHE A 179 -16.36 7.08 -15.71
C PHE A 179 -16.47 7.01 -14.20
N SER A 180 -17.47 6.26 -13.71
CA SER A 180 -17.58 5.90 -12.31
C SER A 180 -18.40 4.62 -12.16
N ILE A 181 -18.25 3.95 -11.03
CA ILE A 181 -19.03 2.75 -10.70
C ILE A 181 -19.81 2.98 -9.41
N LYS A 182 -20.98 2.34 -9.34
CA LYS A 182 -21.75 2.18 -8.11
C LYS A 182 -22.00 0.72 -7.84
N ILE A 183 -21.78 0.31 -6.60
CA ILE A 183 -22.11 -1.02 -6.12
C ILE A 183 -23.25 -0.89 -5.13
N MET A 184 -24.34 -1.59 -5.39
CA MET A 184 -25.56 -1.54 -4.60
C MET A 184 -25.88 -2.90 -4.03
N ARG A 185 -26.37 -2.94 -2.79
CA ARG A 185 -26.92 -4.16 -2.20
C ARG A 185 -28.21 -4.55 -2.93
N ALA A 186 -28.30 -5.80 -3.35
CA ALA A 186 -29.41 -6.27 -4.21
C ALA A 186 -30.77 -6.24 -3.50
N SER A 187 -30.79 -6.57 -2.20
CA SER A 187 -32.01 -6.74 -1.41
C SER A 187 -32.76 -5.43 -1.13
N ASN A 188 -32.05 -4.33 -0.88
CA ASN A 188 -32.62 -3.04 -0.48
C ASN A 188 -32.23 -1.86 -1.39
N LYS A 189 -31.42 -2.11 -2.44
CA LYS A 189 -30.90 -1.11 -3.38
C LYS A 189 -30.05 -0.01 -2.71
N ARG A 190 -29.56 -0.24 -1.49
CA ARG A 190 -28.63 0.67 -0.80
C ARG A 190 -27.33 0.76 -1.60
N VAL A 191 -26.91 1.97 -1.93
CA VAL A 191 -25.60 2.22 -2.54
C VAL A 191 -24.53 2.04 -1.47
N LEU A 192 -23.68 1.03 -1.65
CA LEU A 192 -22.58 0.69 -0.74
C LEU A 192 -21.34 1.51 -1.05
N LEU A 193 -21.09 1.71 -2.34
CA LEU A 193 -19.90 2.38 -2.84
C LEU A 193 -20.29 3.14 -4.09
N ASP A 194 -19.98 4.44 -4.14
CA ASP A 194 -20.18 5.29 -5.32
C ASP A 194 -18.93 6.10 -5.63
N THR A 195 -18.26 5.78 -6.73
CA THR A 195 -17.02 6.48 -7.11
C THR A 195 -17.24 7.81 -7.82
N SER A 196 -18.49 8.20 -8.09
CA SER A 196 -18.80 9.47 -8.78
C SER A 196 -18.55 10.73 -7.93
N ILE A 197 -18.23 10.55 -6.63
CA ILE A 197 -17.87 11.65 -5.74
C ILE A 197 -16.58 12.35 -6.18
N GLY A 198 -15.65 11.64 -6.82
CA GLY A 198 -14.35 12.16 -7.25
C GLY A 198 -13.88 11.58 -8.57
N PRO A 199 -12.85 12.18 -9.20
CA PRO A 199 -12.33 11.66 -10.46
C PRO A 199 -11.39 10.47 -10.23
N LEU A 200 -11.40 9.54 -11.18
CA LEU A 200 -10.33 8.55 -11.35
C LEU A 200 -9.06 9.26 -11.87
N GLN A 201 -7.96 9.20 -11.11
CA GLN A 201 -6.63 9.59 -11.58
C GLN A 201 -5.78 8.34 -11.79
N PHE A 202 -5.08 8.28 -12.92
CA PHE A 202 -4.20 7.14 -13.22
C PHE A 202 -2.96 7.60 -13.99
N ALA A 203 -1.89 7.85 -13.25
CA ALA A 203 -0.57 8.20 -13.75
C ALA A 203 0.48 7.18 -13.28
N GLN A 204 1.68 7.26 -13.87
CA GLN A 204 2.76 6.29 -13.58
C GLN A 204 3.05 6.13 -12.08
N GLN A 205 3.05 7.25 -11.33
CA GLN A 205 3.35 7.30 -9.90
C GLN A 205 2.27 8.04 -9.08
N PHE A 206 1.04 8.12 -9.60
CA PHE A 206 -0.08 8.68 -8.86
C PHE A 206 -1.39 8.06 -9.33
N LEU A 207 -2.02 7.28 -8.46
CA LEU A 207 -3.31 6.65 -8.71
C LEU A 207 -4.27 7.08 -7.60
N GLN A 208 -5.47 7.49 -7.98
CA GLN A 208 -6.49 7.94 -7.04
C GLN A 208 -7.88 7.44 -7.41
N LEU A 209 -8.59 6.93 -6.40
CA LEU A 209 -10.01 6.64 -6.50
C LEU A 209 -10.69 7.00 -5.18
N SER A 210 -11.77 7.77 -5.28
CA SER A 210 -12.63 8.16 -4.17
C SER A 210 -13.94 7.39 -4.23
N MET A 211 -14.54 7.10 -3.09
CA MET A 211 -15.84 6.45 -3.01
C MET A 211 -16.66 6.98 -1.84
N ARG A 212 -17.91 7.34 -2.11
CA ARG A 212 -18.91 7.67 -1.09
C ARG A 212 -19.40 6.40 -0.42
N LEU A 213 -19.60 6.48 0.89
CA LEU A 213 -20.06 5.39 1.75
C LEU A 213 -21.51 5.63 2.23
N PRO A 214 -22.28 4.57 2.52
CA PRO A 214 -23.65 4.68 3.03
C PRO A 214 -23.72 5.18 4.48
N SER A 215 -22.65 5.02 5.26
CA SER A 215 -22.61 5.41 6.67
C SER A 215 -21.21 5.87 7.07
N ALA A 216 -21.11 6.53 8.22
CA ALA A 216 -19.84 6.91 8.82
C ALA A 216 -19.25 5.80 9.72
N ASN A 217 -19.93 4.65 9.85
CA ASN A 217 -19.52 3.55 10.72
C ASN A 217 -18.41 2.73 10.08
N VAL A 218 -17.20 3.27 10.04
CA VAL A 218 -16.03 2.70 9.35
C VAL A 218 -15.01 2.17 10.36
N TYR A 219 -14.44 1.00 10.09
CA TYR A 219 -13.49 0.29 10.95
C TYR A 219 -12.39 -0.37 10.10
N GLY A 220 -11.16 -0.49 10.60
CA GLY A 220 -10.05 -1.12 9.86
C GLY A 220 -8.98 -0.10 9.47
N LEU A 221 -8.32 -0.30 8.32
CA LEU A 221 -7.04 0.33 7.95
C LEU A 221 -5.90 -0.02 8.92
N GLY A 222 -4.66 0.10 8.48
CA GLY A 222 -3.52 -0.17 9.35
C GLY A 222 -2.16 -0.16 8.65
N GLU A 223 -1.07 -0.19 9.39
CA GLU A 223 -1.04 -0.18 10.86
C GLU A 223 -0.85 1.23 11.43
N HIS A 224 -1.69 1.61 12.40
CA HIS A 224 -1.71 2.94 13.02
C HIS A 224 -2.22 2.88 14.47
N VAL A 225 -1.94 3.93 15.23
CA VAL A 225 -2.63 4.20 16.51
C VAL A 225 -3.84 5.10 16.21
N HIS A 226 -4.99 4.50 15.92
CA HIS A 226 -6.22 5.27 15.63
C HIS A 226 -6.80 6.02 16.83
N GLN A 227 -6.41 5.65 18.07
CA GLN A 227 -6.96 6.08 19.36
C GLN A 227 -8.44 5.68 19.60
N GLN A 228 -9.22 5.49 18.54
CA GLN A 228 -10.59 4.98 18.56
C GLN A 228 -10.74 3.86 17.53
N TYR A 229 -11.58 2.88 17.83
CA TYR A 229 -11.85 1.78 16.88
C TYR A 229 -12.76 2.23 15.73
N HIS A 230 -13.81 2.98 16.06
CA HIS A 230 -14.68 3.65 15.09
C HIS A 230 -13.94 4.86 14.51
N HIS A 231 -13.81 4.91 13.18
CA HIS A 231 -13.06 5.97 12.52
C HIS A 231 -13.70 7.34 12.70
N ASN A 232 -12.85 8.34 12.89
CA ASN A 232 -13.25 9.73 12.74
C ASN A 232 -13.21 10.11 11.25
N MET A 233 -14.39 10.37 10.68
CA MET A 233 -14.55 10.75 9.26
C MET A 233 -14.30 12.25 8.99
N THR A 234 -13.82 13.04 9.95
CA THR A 234 -13.57 14.48 9.74
C THR A 234 -12.15 14.74 9.23
N TRP A 235 -11.95 14.61 7.91
CA TRP A 235 -10.71 14.98 7.19
C TRP A 235 -9.44 14.38 7.82
N LYS A 236 -9.40 13.05 7.90
CA LYS A 236 -8.24 12.30 8.41
C LYS A 236 -7.49 11.64 7.27
N THR A 237 -6.17 11.64 7.36
CA THR A 237 -5.28 11.03 6.37
C THR A 237 -4.41 9.99 7.06
N TRP A 238 -4.53 8.75 6.62
CA TRP A 238 -3.79 7.60 7.15
C TRP A 238 -2.77 7.11 6.12
N PRO A 239 -1.47 7.47 6.26
CA PRO A 239 -0.43 6.98 5.36
C PRO A 239 -0.16 5.49 5.63
N ILE A 240 -0.02 4.68 4.58
CA ILE A 240 0.26 3.25 4.67
C ILE A 240 1.57 2.98 3.91
N PHE A 241 2.61 2.67 4.67
CA PHE A 241 3.91 2.22 4.18
C PHE A 241 4.67 1.60 5.35
N THR A 242 5.17 0.37 5.20
CA THR A 242 5.79 -0.35 6.34
C THR A 242 7.03 0.39 6.84
N ARG A 243 7.06 0.70 8.14
CA ARG A 243 8.08 1.55 8.77
C ARG A 243 8.26 1.20 10.24
N ASP A 244 9.52 1.05 10.64
CA ASP A 244 9.88 1.02 12.06
C ASP A 244 9.70 2.42 12.66
N ALA A 245 8.70 2.56 13.52
CA ALA A 245 8.38 3.78 14.23
C ALA A 245 7.71 3.47 15.56
N THR A 246 7.90 4.32 16.55
CA THR A 246 7.18 4.19 17.82
C THR A 246 5.69 4.45 17.60
N PRO A 247 4.79 3.59 18.11
CA PRO A 247 3.35 3.84 18.11
C PRO A 247 3.07 5.06 18.99
N THR A 248 2.69 6.17 18.35
CA THR A 248 2.37 7.44 19.01
C THR A 248 0.98 7.88 18.57
N GLU A 249 0.40 8.86 19.26
CA GLU A 249 -0.90 9.44 18.90
C GLU A 249 -0.93 10.12 17.52
N GLY A 250 0.22 10.31 16.88
CA GLY A 250 0.32 10.90 15.54
C GLY A 250 -0.20 9.99 14.42
N MET A 251 -0.71 10.60 13.36
CA MET A 251 -1.16 9.92 12.13
C MET A 251 0.03 9.52 11.25
N ILE A 252 0.91 8.66 11.77
CA ILE A 252 2.09 8.14 11.07
C ILE A 252 1.88 6.68 10.69
N ASN A 253 2.53 6.25 9.62
CA ASN A 253 2.61 4.85 9.22
C ASN A 253 3.53 4.04 10.17
N LEU A 254 3.13 2.80 10.48
CA LEU A 254 3.85 1.87 11.36
C LEU A 254 4.27 0.59 10.59
N TYR A 255 4.31 -0.55 11.26
CA TYR A 255 4.99 -1.76 10.78
C TYR A 255 4.24 -2.49 9.66
N GLY A 256 2.90 -2.57 9.77
CA GLY A 256 2.02 -3.25 8.82
C GLY A 256 1.43 -2.34 7.74
N ALA A 257 0.95 -2.98 6.66
CA ALA A 257 0.21 -2.33 5.58
C ALA A 257 -1.12 -3.05 5.35
N HIS A 258 -2.20 -2.51 5.89
CA HIS A 258 -3.53 -3.07 5.85
C HIS A 258 -4.51 -2.06 5.25
N THR A 259 -4.96 -2.33 4.03
CA THR A 259 -5.86 -1.42 3.29
C THR A 259 -7.34 -1.73 3.51
N PHE A 260 -7.65 -2.87 4.12
CA PHE A 260 -9.02 -3.33 4.35
C PHE A 260 -9.75 -2.43 5.36
N PHE A 261 -10.96 -2.02 5.02
CA PHE A 261 -11.90 -1.46 5.98
C PHE A 261 -13.27 -2.14 5.86
N LEU A 262 -14.03 -2.09 6.94
CA LEU A 262 -15.41 -2.53 7.06
C LEU A 262 -16.30 -1.33 7.34
N CYS A 263 -17.47 -1.30 6.70
CA CYS A 263 -18.50 -0.29 6.90
C CYS A 263 -19.82 -0.97 7.33
N LEU A 264 -20.34 -0.61 8.51
CA LEU A 264 -21.65 -1.03 9.00
C LEU A 264 -22.72 -0.08 8.44
N GLU A 265 -23.58 -0.56 7.56
CA GLU A 265 -24.53 0.28 6.81
C GLU A 265 -25.56 0.93 7.72
N ASP A 266 -26.16 0.14 8.62
CA ASP A 266 -27.19 0.55 9.55
C ASP A 266 -27.38 -0.48 10.68
N ALA A 267 -28.40 -0.26 11.53
CA ALA A 267 -28.67 -1.10 12.70
C ALA A 267 -29.20 -2.51 12.37
N SER A 268 -29.50 -2.84 11.11
CA SER A 268 -29.87 -4.21 10.69
C SER A 268 -28.71 -5.19 10.78
N GLY A 269 -27.47 -4.69 10.85
CA GLY A 269 -26.24 -5.49 10.81
C GLY A 269 -25.63 -5.60 9.41
N PHE A 270 -26.37 -5.23 8.36
CA PHE A 270 -25.85 -5.22 7.00
C PHE A 270 -24.56 -4.40 6.92
N SER A 271 -23.54 -5.04 6.39
CA SER A 271 -22.19 -4.50 6.34
C SER A 271 -21.54 -4.86 5.01
N PHE A 272 -20.56 -4.06 4.63
CA PHE A 272 -19.67 -4.41 3.53
C PHE A 272 -18.23 -4.04 3.88
N GLY A 273 -17.26 -4.58 3.15
CA GLY A 273 -15.85 -4.25 3.30
C GLY A 273 -15.21 -3.97 1.97
N VAL A 274 -14.12 -3.21 1.99
CA VAL A 274 -13.33 -2.88 0.79
C VAL A 274 -11.87 -3.18 1.09
N PHE A 275 -11.20 -3.85 0.17
CA PHE A 275 -9.78 -4.15 0.22
C PHE A 275 -9.12 -3.69 -1.08
N LEU A 276 -8.00 -2.96 -0.96
CA LEU A 276 -7.15 -2.58 -2.08
C LEU A 276 -5.90 -3.46 -2.09
N MET A 277 -5.74 -4.29 -3.12
CA MET A 277 -4.56 -5.10 -3.38
C MET A 277 -3.46 -4.25 -4.03
N ASN A 278 -2.79 -3.42 -3.24
CA ASN A 278 -1.66 -2.61 -3.67
C ASN A 278 -0.65 -2.48 -2.52
N SER A 279 0.64 -2.66 -2.80
CA SER A 279 1.72 -2.63 -1.81
C SER A 279 2.65 -1.41 -1.93
N ASN A 280 2.34 -0.48 -2.84
CA ASN A 280 3.09 0.78 -2.95
C ASN A 280 2.70 1.69 -1.78
N ALA A 281 3.59 2.63 -1.44
CA ALA A 281 3.24 3.65 -0.45
C ALA A 281 1.96 4.38 -0.86
N MET A 282 1.06 4.55 0.10
CA MET A 282 -0.23 5.15 -0.15
C MET A 282 -0.71 5.93 1.06
N GLU A 283 -1.83 6.60 0.89
CA GLU A 283 -2.59 7.22 1.97
C GLU A 283 -4.08 7.04 1.72
N VAL A 284 -4.82 6.93 2.81
CA VAL A 284 -6.27 6.78 2.83
C VAL A 284 -6.87 7.99 3.54
N ILE A 285 -7.75 8.71 2.85
CA ILE A 285 -8.36 9.95 3.35
C ILE A 285 -9.81 9.66 3.69
N LEU A 286 -10.21 9.98 4.91
CA LEU A 286 -11.58 9.87 5.41
C LEU A 286 -12.17 11.26 5.56
N GLN A 287 -13.32 11.50 4.91
CA GLN A 287 -13.99 12.81 4.88
C GLN A 287 -15.49 12.67 5.20
N PRO A 288 -16.17 13.76 5.63
CA PRO A 288 -17.48 13.66 6.29
C PRO A 288 -18.67 13.44 5.34
N ALA A 289 -18.44 13.26 4.03
CA ALA A 289 -19.49 13.02 3.04
C ALA A 289 -20.50 11.91 3.43
N PRO A 290 -20.17 10.82 4.15
CA PRO A 290 -18.89 10.17 4.41
C PRO A 290 -18.27 9.56 3.14
N ALA A 291 -16.96 9.68 2.98
CA ALA A 291 -16.25 9.11 1.84
C ALA A 291 -14.82 8.72 2.21
N VAL A 292 -14.26 7.81 1.42
CA VAL A 292 -12.87 7.37 1.48
C VAL A 292 -12.19 7.61 0.14
N THR A 293 -10.97 8.15 0.17
CA THR A 293 -10.11 8.30 -1.00
C THR A 293 -8.82 7.53 -0.80
N TYR A 294 -8.48 6.66 -1.74
CA TYR A 294 -7.16 6.04 -1.81
C TYR A 294 -6.27 6.86 -2.75
N ARG A 295 -5.06 7.19 -2.32
CA ARG A 295 -3.99 7.77 -3.15
C ARG A 295 -2.74 6.92 -3.01
N THR A 296 -2.29 6.29 -4.09
CA THR A 296 -1.10 5.41 -4.11
C THR A 296 -0.09 5.85 -5.17
N ILE A 297 1.20 5.63 -4.92
CA ILE A 297 2.29 6.11 -5.77
C ILE A 297 2.76 5.11 -6.83
N GLY A 298 2.02 4.02 -7.06
CA GLY A 298 2.40 3.02 -8.04
C GLY A 298 1.46 1.82 -8.10
N GLY A 299 1.88 0.80 -8.86
CA GLY A 299 1.09 -0.40 -9.09
C GLY A 299 -0.18 -0.13 -9.89
N ILE A 300 -1.27 -0.82 -9.54
CA ILE A 300 -2.60 -0.70 -10.14
C ILE A 300 -3.66 -0.44 -9.06
N LEU A 301 -4.89 -0.10 -9.46
CA LEU A 301 -6.03 -0.07 -8.54
C LEU A 301 -6.77 -1.39 -8.65
N ASP A 302 -6.55 -2.31 -7.71
CA ASP A 302 -7.15 -3.64 -7.65
C ASP A 302 -7.99 -3.76 -6.37
N PHE A 303 -9.32 -3.69 -6.52
CA PHE A 303 -10.26 -3.58 -5.41
C PHE A 303 -11.16 -4.80 -5.31
N TYR A 304 -11.33 -5.26 -4.07
CA TYR A 304 -12.33 -6.24 -3.68
C TYR A 304 -13.38 -5.59 -2.79
N VAL A 305 -14.64 -5.91 -3.03
CA VAL A 305 -15.79 -5.46 -2.23
C VAL A 305 -16.53 -6.69 -1.73
N PHE A 306 -16.67 -6.79 -0.41
CA PHE A 306 -17.27 -7.93 0.28
C PHE A 306 -18.58 -7.51 0.92
N LEU A 307 -19.65 -8.27 0.74
CA LEU A 307 -20.94 -8.03 1.36
C LEU A 307 -21.21 -9.09 2.44
N GLY A 308 -21.77 -8.65 3.56
CA GLY A 308 -22.24 -9.53 4.63
C GLY A 308 -23.58 -9.06 5.19
N ASN A 309 -24.31 -9.99 5.81
CA ASN A 309 -25.49 -9.65 6.59
C ASN A 309 -25.13 -9.19 8.02
N THR A 310 -23.89 -9.45 8.45
CA THR A 310 -23.30 -8.97 9.71
C THR A 310 -21.86 -8.51 9.46
N PRO A 311 -21.25 -7.69 10.36
CA PRO A 311 -19.84 -7.35 10.28
C PRO A 311 -18.91 -8.58 10.21
N GLU A 312 -19.21 -9.63 10.99
CA GLU A 312 -18.44 -10.86 11.05
C GLU A 312 -18.43 -11.60 9.71
N GLN A 313 -19.54 -11.59 8.97
CA GLN A 313 -19.59 -12.20 7.64
C GLN A 313 -18.69 -11.46 6.64
N VAL A 314 -18.60 -10.13 6.75
CA VAL A 314 -17.67 -9.35 5.91
C VAL A 314 -16.22 -9.74 6.21
N VAL A 315 -15.87 -9.90 7.49
CA VAL A 315 -14.52 -10.37 7.88
C VAL A 315 -14.27 -11.79 7.37
N GLN A 316 -15.25 -12.69 7.43
CA GLN A 316 -15.14 -14.04 6.87
C GLN A 316 -14.90 -14.03 5.36
N GLU A 317 -15.63 -13.21 4.60
CA GLU A 317 -15.47 -13.07 3.14
C GLU A 317 -14.11 -12.49 2.77
N TYR A 318 -13.61 -11.52 3.55
CA TYR A 318 -12.25 -11.00 3.39
C TYR A 318 -11.18 -12.07 3.64
N LEU A 319 -11.27 -12.80 4.77
CA LEU A 319 -10.31 -13.85 5.12
C LEU A 319 -10.40 -15.07 4.20
N GLU A 320 -11.56 -15.32 3.59
CA GLU A 320 -11.68 -16.34 2.54
C GLU A 320 -10.88 -15.99 1.29
N LEU A 321 -10.73 -14.69 0.97
CA LEU A 321 -9.90 -14.23 -0.13
C LEU A 321 -8.41 -14.25 0.23
N VAL A 322 -8.01 -13.56 1.31
CA VAL A 322 -6.60 -13.29 1.60
C VAL A 322 -5.90 -14.42 2.36
N GLY A 323 -6.66 -15.40 2.84
CA GLY A 323 -6.16 -16.50 3.66
C GLY A 323 -6.63 -16.38 5.11
N ARG A 324 -7.20 -17.47 5.64
CA ARG A 324 -7.63 -17.55 7.04
C ARG A 324 -6.40 -17.64 7.96
N PRO A 325 -6.50 -17.11 9.19
CA PRO A 325 -5.41 -17.23 10.15
C PRO A 325 -5.10 -18.71 10.40
N PHE A 326 -3.81 -19.03 10.59
CA PHE A 326 -3.40 -20.36 11.02
C PHE A 326 -3.93 -20.64 12.43
N LEU A 327 -4.18 -21.91 12.74
CA LEU A 327 -4.53 -22.32 14.10
C LEU A 327 -3.26 -22.26 14.96
N PRO A 328 -3.16 -21.38 15.96
CA PRO A 328 -1.96 -21.29 16.78
C PRO A 328 -1.79 -22.53 17.66
N PRO A 329 -0.55 -22.94 17.97
CA PRO A 329 -0.33 -24.02 18.92
C PRO A 329 -0.86 -23.62 20.30
N TYR A 330 -1.49 -24.56 21.01
CA TYR A 330 -2.22 -24.25 22.25
C TYR A 330 -1.38 -23.49 23.30
N TRP A 331 -0.11 -23.84 23.46
CA TRP A 331 0.82 -23.18 24.40
C TRP A 331 1.01 -21.68 24.12
N SER A 332 0.82 -21.22 22.87
CA SER A 332 0.97 -19.81 22.52
C SER A 332 -0.17 -18.93 23.02
N LEU A 333 -1.27 -19.53 23.50
CA LEU A 333 -2.36 -18.82 24.18
C LEU A 333 -2.04 -18.55 25.65
N GLY A 334 -1.01 -19.19 26.20
CA GLY A 334 -0.52 -18.97 27.56
C GLY A 334 0.20 -17.64 27.71
N PHE A 335 0.43 -17.22 28.96
CA PHE A 335 1.17 -15.99 29.25
C PHE A 335 2.64 -16.13 28.85
N GLN A 336 3.18 -15.03 28.32
CA GLN A 336 4.49 -14.99 27.69
C GLN A 336 5.31 -13.85 28.30
N LEU A 337 6.53 -14.15 28.73
CA LEU A 337 7.38 -13.18 29.42
C LEU A 337 8.61 -12.86 28.56
N SER A 338 8.80 -11.56 28.33
CA SER A 338 9.88 -11.04 27.51
C SER A 338 10.40 -9.71 28.08
N ARG A 339 11.67 -9.43 27.81
CA ARG A 339 12.23 -8.08 27.89
C ARG A 339 13.46 -8.01 27.00
N ARG A 340 13.76 -6.79 26.59
CA ARG A 340 15.06 -6.47 26.02
C ARG A 340 16.13 -6.47 27.12
N ASN A 341 17.23 -7.19 26.89
CA ASN A 341 18.39 -7.24 27.77
C ASN A 341 18.09 -7.73 29.19
N TYR A 342 18.25 -9.04 29.42
CA TYR A 342 18.18 -9.67 30.74
C TYR A 342 19.44 -9.48 31.58
N GLY A 343 20.56 -9.03 30.98
CA GLY A 343 21.85 -8.91 31.65
C GLY A 343 22.61 -10.23 31.78
N GLY A 344 22.37 -11.18 30.87
CA GLY A 344 23.00 -12.50 30.84
C GLY A 344 22.12 -13.63 31.39
N ILE A 345 22.66 -14.86 31.36
CA ILE A 345 21.94 -16.09 31.72
C ILE A 345 21.42 -16.08 33.17
N ASP A 346 22.16 -15.50 34.11
CA ASP A 346 21.75 -15.43 35.51
C ASP A 346 20.54 -14.51 35.70
N GLY A 347 20.51 -13.38 34.99
CA GLY A 347 19.38 -12.47 34.97
C GLY A 347 18.13 -13.13 34.40
N LEU A 348 18.28 -13.87 33.30
CA LEU A 348 17.20 -14.65 32.68
C LEU A 348 16.67 -15.72 33.64
N LYS A 349 17.55 -16.54 34.22
CA LYS A 349 17.21 -17.58 35.21
C LYS A 349 16.48 -17.01 36.43
N ASN A 350 16.97 -15.90 36.98
CA ASN A 350 16.33 -15.25 38.13
C ASN A 350 14.89 -14.80 37.80
N VAL A 351 14.69 -14.20 36.62
CA VAL A 351 13.35 -13.80 36.18
C VAL A 351 12.42 -14.99 36.01
N VAL A 352 12.88 -16.09 35.43
CA VAL A 352 12.08 -17.33 35.32
C VAL A 352 11.75 -17.89 36.70
N ASN A 353 12.75 -18.06 37.56
CA ASN A 353 12.59 -18.69 38.86
C ASN A 353 11.61 -17.93 39.75
N ARG A 354 11.80 -16.61 39.91
CA ARG A 354 10.90 -15.80 40.76
C ARG A 354 9.46 -15.78 40.24
N THR A 355 9.26 -15.88 38.91
CA THR A 355 7.93 -15.90 38.30
C THR A 355 7.22 -17.23 38.60
N ARG A 356 7.96 -18.34 38.56
CA ARG A 356 7.47 -19.67 38.91
C ARG A 356 7.22 -19.82 40.41
N GLU A 357 8.13 -19.31 41.24
CA GLU A 357 7.98 -19.29 42.71
C GLU A 357 6.74 -18.48 43.14
N ALA A 358 6.37 -17.46 42.37
CA ALA A 358 5.14 -16.69 42.57
C ALA A 358 3.88 -17.38 42.01
N GLU A 359 4.00 -18.60 41.46
CA GLU A 359 2.90 -19.39 40.88
C GLU A 359 2.12 -18.65 39.77
N ILE A 360 2.78 -17.76 39.02
CA ILE A 360 2.17 -17.07 37.88
C ILE A 360 1.98 -18.07 36.74
N PRO A 361 0.77 -18.24 36.17
CA PRO A 361 0.57 -19.05 34.97
C PRO A 361 1.43 -18.49 33.84
N TYR A 362 2.33 -19.32 33.31
CA TYR A 362 3.44 -18.86 32.47
C TYR A 362 3.96 -19.99 31.57
N ASP A 363 3.76 -19.84 30.27
CA ASP A 363 4.06 -20.88 29.28
C ASP A 363 5.32 -20.60 28.47
N VAL A 364 5.66 -19.33 28.18
CA VAL A 364 6.66 -19.01 27.14
C VAL A 364 7.70 -17.98 27.58
N GLN A 365 8.96 -18.39 27.68
CA GLN A 365 10.12 -17.51 27.89
C GLN A 365 10.70 -17.05 26.57
N TYR A 366 10.92 -15.74 26.43
CA TYR A 366 11.60 -15.14 25.30
C TYR A 366 13.05 -14.80 25.61
N SER A 367 13.93 -14.88 24.61
CA SER A 367 15.19 -14.12 24.63
C SER A 367 15.25 -13.16 23.46
N ASP A 368 15.49 -11.89 23.78
CA ASP A 368 15.79 -10.81 22.83
C ASP A 368 17.27 -10.88 22.41
N ILE A 369 17.74 -9.95 21.61
CA ILE A 369 19.05 -9.97 20.93
C ILE A 369 20.27 -10.10 21.85
N ASP A 370 20.11 -9.93 23.16
CA ASP A 370 21.20 -10.08 24.12
C ASP A 370 21.72 -11.51 24.24
N TYR A 371 20.95 -12.53 23.86
CA TYR A 371 21.45 -13.91 23.86
C TYR A 371 22.51 -14.17 22.77
N MET A 372 22.50 -13.36 21.70
CA MET A 372 23.33 -13.55 20.51
C MET A 372 24.74 -12.98 20.71
N ASP A 373 25.74 -13.66 20.16
CA ASP A 373 27.11 -13.13 20.12
C ASP A 373 27.13 -11.88 19.24
N GLU A 374 27.49 -10.74 19.83
CA GLU A 374 27.50 -9.42 19.17
C GLU A 374 26.21 -9.09 18.36
N LYS A 375 25.06 -9.64 18.78
CA LYS A 375 23.75 -9.49 18.09
C LYS A 375 23.71 -10.09 16.68
N LYS A 376 24.58 -11.07 16.39
CA LYS A 376 24.58 -11.85 15.14
C LYS A 376 23.54 -12.97 15.25
N ASP A 377 22.60 -13.06 14.31
CA ASP A 377 21.62 -14.16 14.31
C ASP A 377 22.31 -15.54 14.28
N PHE A 378 21.61 -16.60 14.67
CA PHE A 378 22.15 -17.97 14.68
C PHE A 378 23.43 -18.16 15.52
N THR A 379 23.64 -17.33 16.55
CA THR A 379 24.75 -17.46 17.49
C THR A 379 24.27 -17.35 18.93
N ILE A 380 25.11 -17.75 19.88
CA ILE A 380 24.92 -17.54 21.32
C ILE A 380 26.18 -16.84 21.85
N ASP A 381 26.02 -15.82 22.68
CA ASP A 381 27.11 -15.22 23.44
C ASP A 381 27.65 -16.25 24.45
N GLY A 382 28.84 -16.79 24.16
CA GLY A 382 29.46 -17.84 24.97
C GLY A 382 29.91 -17.40 26.36
N VAL A 383 29.91 -16.10 26.67
CA VAL A 383 30.28 -15.54 27.97
C VAL A 383 29.03 -15.16 28.76
N ALA A 384 28.22 -14.26 28.22
CA ALA A 384 27.03 -13.74 28.89
C ALA A 384 25.91 -14.80 28.98
N PHE A 385 25.83 -15.71 28.00
CA PHE A 385 24.81 -16.74 27.89
C PHE A 385 25.40 -18.16 27.87
N HIS A 386 26.48 -18.37 28.61
CA HIS A 386 27.06 -19.70 28.81
C HIS A 386 26.00 -20.67 29.37
N GLY A 387 25.87 -21.85 28.76
CA GLY A 387 24.89 -22.86 29.17
C GLY A 387 23.43 -22.52 28.85
N LEU A 388 23.16 -21.58 27.92
CA LEU A 388 21.78 -21.26 27.50
C LEU A 388 21.03 -22.49 26.96
N SER A 389 21.71 -23.38 26.23
CA SER A 389 21.12 -24.62 25.73
C SER A 389 20.64 -25.54 26.86
N ASP A 390 21.43 -25.70 27.93
CA ASP A 390 21.02 -26.45 29.11
C ASP A 390 19.82 -25.81 29.81
N PHE A 391 19.77 -24.48 29.84
CA PHE A 391 18.65 -23.76 30.41
C PHE A 391 17.36 -23.90 29.57
N ALA A 392 17.44 -23.88 28.24
CA ALA A 392 16.30 -24.18 27.37
C ALA A 392 15.74 -25.59 27.66
N ASN A 393 16.62 -26.59 27.82
CA ASN A 393 16.22 -27.94 28.22
C ASN A 393 15.56 -27.98 29.62
N GLU A 394 16.02 -27.14 30.56
CA GLU A 394 15.39 -26.98 31.87
C GLU A 394 13.99 -26.38 31.76
N LEU A 395 13.78 -25.38 30.90
CA LEU A 395 12.46 -24.82 30.62
C LEU A 395 11.51 -25.92 30.11
N HIS A 396 11.95 -26.74 29.15
CA HIS A 396 11.16 -27.85 28.61
C HIS A 396 10.79 -28.89 29.67
N LYS A 397 11.73 -29.28 30.54
CA LYS A 397 11.46 -30.21 31.65
C LYS A 397 10.39 -29.69 32.62
N ASN A 398 10.26 -28.37 32.71
CA ASN A 398 9.26 -27.70 33.52
C ASN A 398 7.95 -27.41 32.77
N GLY A 399 7.82 -27.85 31.51
CA GLY A 399 6.64 -27.64 30.68
C GLY A 399 6.57 -26.27 29.99
N LEU A 400 7.62 -25.45 30.10
CA LEU A 400 7.69 -24.16 29.41
C LEU A 400 8.20 -24.30 27.98
N LYS A 401 7.97 -23.26 27.20
CA LYS A 401 8.41 -23.06 25.83
C LYS A 401 9.42 -21.94 25.76
N TYR A 402 10.36 -22.06 24.82
CA TYR A 402 11.42 -21.09 24.64
C TYR A 402 11.37 -20.48 23.25
N VAL A 403 11.19 -19.15 23.17
CA VAL A 403 11.10 -18.42 21.90
C VAL A 403 12.29 -17.49 21.77
N ILE A 404 12.89 -17.45 20.59
CA ILE A 404 14.03 -16.59 20.29
C ILE A 404 13.67 -15.54 19.25
N ILE A 405 14.24 -14.34 19.41
CA ILE A 405 14.16 -13.31 18.38
C ILE A 405 15.06 -13.64 17.18
N MET A 406 14.66 -13.26 15.97
CA MET A 406 15.51 -13.28 14.78
C MET A 406 15.35 -11.98 13.99
N ASN A 407 16.49 -11.43 13.54
CA ASN A 407 16.52 -10.25 12.71
C ASN A 407 16.60 -10.65 11.22
N PRO A 408 16.18 -9.76 10.30
CA PRO A 408 16.36 -10.01 8.88
C PRO A 408 17.74 -9.57 8.39
N GLY A 409 18.49 -8.75 9.14
CA GLY A 409 19.80 -8.24 8.73
C GLY A 409 20.95 -9.19 9.10
N ILE A 410 21.67 -9.71 8.11
CA ILE A 410 22.81 -10.62 8.32
C ILE A 410 24.11 -9.84 8.22
N LEU A 411 24.97 -9.96 9.24
CA LEU A 411 26.28 -9.30 9.28
C LEU A 411 27.08 -9.63 8.01
N ASN A 412 27.51 -8.59 7.30
CA ASN A 412 28.31 -8.69 6.09
C ASN A 412 29.77 -8.98 6.44
N ASN A 413 30.07 -10.24 6.80
CA ASN A 413 31.39 -10.68 7.22
C ASN A 413 31.72 -12.07 6.64
N SER A 414 32.85 -12.17 5.94
CA SER A 414 33.33 -13.39 5.29
C SER A 414 33.70 -14.53 6.26
N ASP A 415 33.88 -14.24 7.54
CA ASP A 415 34.15 -15.23 8.58
C ASP A 415 32.86 -15.71 9.28
N TYR A 416 31.70 -15.18 8.90
CA TYR A 416 30.41 -15.51 9.51
C TYR A 416 29.61 -16.47 8.62
N GLN A 417 29.43 -17.70 9.10
CA GLN A 417 28.93 -18.81 8.28
C GLN A 417 27.55 -18.58 7.64
N PRO A 418 26.54 -17.99 8.31
CA PRO A 418 25.26 -17.64 7.68
C PRO A 418 25.44 -16.71 6.46
N TYR A 419 26.34 -15.72 6.54
CA TYR A 419 26.67 -14.85 5.41
C TYR A 419 27.40 -15.60 4.29
N VAL A 420 28.36 -16.48 4.61
CA VAL A 420 29.05 -17.29 3.60
C VAL A 420 28.07 -18.20 2.86
N ASN A 421 27.18 -18.86 3.60
CA ASN A 421 26.16 -19.76 3.05
C ASN A 421 25.18 -19.00 2.14
N GLY A 422 24.65 -17.88 2.61
CA GLY A 422 23.70 -17.08 1.84
C GLY A 422 24.33 -16.47 0.58
N SER A 423 25.60 -16.07 0.65
CA SER A 423 26.35 -15.56 -0.50
C SER A 423 26.57 -16.64 -1.57
N ARG A 424 26.85 -17.89 -1.17
CA ARG A 424 26.96 -19.02 -2.12
C ARG A 424 25.64 -19.31 -2.83
N LYS A 425 24.52 -19.17 -2.12
CA LYS A 425 23.15 -19.34 -2.65
C LYS A 425 22.55 -18.09 -3.30
N ARG A 426 23.27 -16.95 -3.28
CA ARG A 426 22.86 -15.67 -3.87
C ARG A 426 21.50 -15.18 -3.37
N VAL A 427 21.30 -15.23 -2.05
CA VAL A 427 19.99 -14.98 -1.41
C VAL A 427 19.74 -13.52 -1.00
N TRP A 428 20.67 -12.61 -1.28
CA TRP A 428 20.59 -11.22 -0.85
C TRP A 428 19.76 -10.36 -1.80
N ILE A 429 19.11 -9.33 -1.28
CA ILE A 429 18.56 -8.24 -2.08
C ILE A 429 19.71 -7.58 -2.86
N VAL A 430 19.53 -7.42 -4.17
CA VAL A 430 20.52 -6.84 -5.09
C VAL A 430 20.00 -5.51 -5.63
N GLY A 431 20.81 -4.46 -5.54
CA GLY A 431 20.61 -3.19 -6.24
C GLY A 431 21.61 -3.01 -7.38
N ASP A 432 21.65 -1.81 -7.96
CA ASP A 432 22.47 -1.50 -9.16
C ASP A 432 23.97 -1.77 -8.99
N LYS A 433 24.46 -1.74 -7.74
CA LYS A 433 25.89 -1.90 -7.39
C LYS A 433 26.21 -3.25 -6.76
N GLY A 434 25.31 -4.23 -6.82
CA GLY A 434 25.42 -5.52 -6.15
C GLY A 434 24.51 -5.61 -4.92
N SER A 435 24.85 -6.47 -3.95
CA SER A 435 24.02 -6.66 -2.75
C SER A 435 23.80 -5.35 -1.99
N VAL A 436 22.56 -5.10 -1.58
CA VAL A 436 22.20 -3.95 -0.76
C VAL A 436 22.80 -4.12 0.63
N VAL A 437 23.52 -3.09 1.08
CA VAL A 437 24.13 -3.04 2.41
C VAL A 437 23.51 -1.89 3.20
N GLY A 438 23.10 -2.19 4.43
CA GLY A 438 22.56 -1.23 5.39
C GLY A 438 23.18 -1.43 6.77
N GLN A 439 22.69 -0.70 7.78
CA GLN A 439 23.16 -0.83 9.16
C GLN A 439 22.03 -1.31 10.06
N ALA A 440 22.28 -2.38 10.81
CA ALA A 440 21.37 -2.96 11.80
C ALA A 440 22.14 -3.32 13.09
N TYR A 441 21.53 -4.12 13.97
CA TYR A 441 22.09 -4.48 15.28
C TYR A 441 23.54 -4.98 15.28
N PRO A 442 23.96 -5.93 14.41
CA PRO A 442 25.33 -6.44 14.42
C PRO A 442 26.32 -5.52 13.67
N GLY A 443 25.87 -4.44 13.04
CA GLY A 443 26.70 -3.54 12.24
C GLY A 443 26.23 -3.47 10.79
N TRP A 444 27.16 -3.53 9.83
CA TRP A 444 26.85 -3.52 8.40
C TRP A 444 26.26 -4.85 7.95
N THR A 445 25.04 -4.84 7.46
CA THR A 445 24.28 -6.05 7.11
C THR A 445 23.86 -6.08 5.65
N VAL A 446 23.77 -7.29 5.11
CA VAL A 446 23.00 -7.59 3.90
C VAL A 446 21.60 -8.07 4.31
N PHE A 447 20.65 -7.98 3.38
CA PHE A 447 19.25 -8.34 3.61
C PHE A 447 18.87 -9.54 2.73
N PRO A 448 18.38 -10.65 3.30
CA PRO A 448 17.82 -11.75 2.54
C PRO A 448 16.60 -11.31 1.73
N ASP A 449 16.54 -11.75 0.48
CA ASP A 449 15.38 -11.59 -0.40
C ASP A 449 14.43 -12.77 -0.18
N PHE A 450 13.48 -12.62 0.76
CA PHE A 450 12.51 -13.67 1.05
C PHE A 450 11.51 -13.95 -0.10
N THR A 451 11.50 -13.15 -1.17
CA THR A 451 10.73 -13.46 -2.38
C THR A 451 11.41 -14.53 -3.25
N ASN A 452 12.71 -14.74 -3.05
CA ASN A 452 13.48 -15.80 -3.70
C ASN A 452 13.27 -17.15 -2.96
N PRO A 453 12.80 -18.21 -3.63
CA PRO A 453 12.64 -19.53 -3.01
C PRO A 453 13.95 -20.11 -2.46
N ASP A 454 15.10 -19.82 -3.07
CA ASP A 454 16.41 -20.26 -2.58
C ASP A 454 16.78 -19.59 -1.24
N CYS A 455 16.32 -18.35 -1.03
CA CYS A 455 16.45 -17.67 0.26
C CYS A 455 15.64 -18.37 1.34
N THR A 456 14.41 -18.78 1.03
CA THR A 456 13.58 -19.53 1.97
C THR A 456 14.24 -20.85 2.38
N GLU A 457 14.83 -21.57 1.43
CA GLU A 457 15.55 -22.81 1.73
C GLU A 457 16.82 -22.56 2.55
N TRP A 458 17.62 -21.56 2.19
CA TRP A 458 18.78 -21.16 2.98
C TRP A 458 18.41 -20.80 4.43
N TRP A 459 17.31 -20.07 4.64
CA TRP A 459 16.85 -19.67 5.96
C TRP A 459 16.43 -20.88 6.81
N LYS A 460 15.73 -21.85 6.21
CA LYS A 460 15.42 -23.13 6.87
C LYS A 460 16.68 -23.90 7.25
N GLU A 461 17.69 -23.94 6.38
CA GLU A 461 18.97 -24.59 6.68
C GLU A 461 19.68 -23.91 7.86
N GLN A 462 19.68 -22.57 7.93
CA GLN A 462 20.29 -21.85 9.06
C GLN A 462 19.55 -22.14 10.38
N PHE A 463 18.22 -22.14 10.37
CA PHE A 463 17.43 -22.56 11.53
C PHE A 463 17.69 -24.00 11.93
N SER A 464 17.72 -24.92 10.97
CA SER A 464 17.94 -26.34 11.24
C SER A 464 19.32 -26.59 11.85
N GLU A 465 20.33 -25.84 11.44
CA GLU A 465 21.66 -25.92 12.04
C GLU A 465 21.67 -25.31 13.44
N PHE A 466 21.07 -24.13 13.62
CA PHE A 466 21.05 -23.46 14.92
C PHE A 466 20.24 -24.23 15.97
N TYR A 467 19.13 -24.87 15.56
CA TYR A 467 18.30 -25.70 16.41
C TYR A 467 19.07 -26.87 17.06
N LYS A 468 20.10 -27.41 16.38
CA LYS A 468 20.98 -28.46 16.93
C LYS A 468 21.77 -27.98 18.15
N THR A 469 21.98 -26.67 18.26
CA THR A 469 22.73 -26.04 19.36
C THR A 469 21.78 -25.52 20.45
N LEU A 470 20.62 -24.99 20.05
CA LEU A 470 19.64 -24.38 20.92
C LEU A 470 18.24 -24.83 20.51
N GLU A 471 17.61 -25.67 21.31
CA GLU A 471 16.25 -26.14 21.05
C GLU A 471 15.23 -25.06 21.45
N PHE A 472 14.69 -24.34 20.46
CA PHE A 472 13.65 -23.31 20.62
C PHE A 472 12.30 -23.79 20.06
N ASP A 473 11.18 -23.41 20.67
CA ASP A 473 9.83 -23.83 20.28
C ASP A 473 9.13 -22.87 19.31
N GLY A 474 9.67 -21.67 19.14
CA GLY A 474 9.13 -20.64 18.26
C GLY A 474 10.14 -19.56 17.95
N VAL A 475 9.81 -18.74 16.96
CA VAL A 475 10.65 -17.65 16.48
C VAL A 475 9.85 -16.36 16.47
N TRP A 476 10.41 -15.32 17.07
CA TRP A 476 9.93 -13.96 16.97
C TRP A 476 10.73 -13.19 15.92
N ILE A 477 10.15 -13.04 14.73
CA ILE A 477 10.75 -12.22 13.66
C ILE A 477 10.45 -10.74 13.89
N VAL A 478 11.46 -9.89 13.75
CA VAL A 478 11.34 -8.43 13.94
C VAL A 478 11.77 -7.63 12.72
N SER A 479 11.38 -6.34 12.67
CA SER A 479 11.91 -5.40 11.69
C SER A 479 13.36 -5.01 12.01
N CYS A 480 14.15 -4.75 10.98
CA CYS A 480 15.48 -4.16 11.17
C CYS A 480 15.36 -2.70 11.65
N TYR A 481 15.98 -2.41 12.79
CA TYR A 481 16.21 -1.04 13.23
C TYR A 481 17.34 -0.44 12.38
N PHE A 482 16.98 0.43 11.44
CA PHE A 482 17.96 1.22 10.69
C PHE A 482 18.40 2.41 11.56
N ARG A 483 19.71 2.51 11.83
CA ARG A 483 20.30 3.69 12.47
C ARG A 483 20.65 4.77 11.47
#